data_AF-A0A2D7ZT19-F1
#
_entry.id   AF-A0A2D7ZT19-F1
#
_cell.length_a   1.000
_cell.length_b   1.000
_cell.length_c   1.000
_cell.angle_alpha   90.00
_cell.angle_beta   90.00
_cell.angle_gamma   90.00
#
_symmetry.space_group_name_H-M   'P 1'
#
loop_
_entity.id
_entity.type
_entity.pdbx_description
1 polymer ?
#
loop_
_entity_poly.entity_id
_entity_poly.type
_entity_poly.pdbx_seq_one_letter_code
_entity_poly.pdbx_strand_id
1 'polypeptide(L)' 'MPTMACIDCGAVLIEAPSWQAMLVKMMPHYLEAHHDVIAGHSDHPKGAWMERFMAAYEAAEHSVE' A
#
# COMPACT_ATOMS: atom_id res chain seq x y z
N MET A 1 0.11 2.96 -16.46
CA MET A 1 -0.53 3.21 -15.15
C MET A 1 0.23 2.40 -14.13
N PRO A 2 0.60 2.96 -12.97
CA PRO A 2 1.34 2.26 -11.94
C PRO A 2 0.59 1.05 -11.42
N THR A 3 1.30 -0.06 -11.30
CA THR A 3 0.78 -1.32 -10.76
C THR A 3 1.59 -1.69 -9.54
N MET A 4 0.92 -1.87 -8.40
CA MET A 4 1.55 -2.13 -7.11
C MET A 4 0.94 -3.37 -6.47
N ALA A 5 1.79 -4.27 -5.99
CA ALA A 5 1.36 -5.39 -5.15
C ALA A 5 1.22 -4.93 -3.69
N CYS A 6 0.42 -5.62 -2.88
CA CYS A 6 0.43 -5.41 -1.43
C CYS A 6 1.86 -5.54 -0.88
N ILE A 7 2.32 -4.54 -0.13
CA ILE A 7 3.72 -4.47 0.34
C ILE A 7 4.03 -5.43 1.50
N ASP A 8 3.00 -6.01 2.13
CA ASP A 8 3.16 -6.93 3.27
C ASP A 8 2.96 -8.40 2.87
N CYS A 9 2.13 -8.71 1.87
CA CYS A 9 1.88 -10.11 1.47
C CYS A 9 1.94 -10.40 -0.04
N GLY A 10 1.94 -9.37 -0.90
CA GLY A 10 1.91 -9.53 -2.35
C GLY A 10 0.65 -10.23 -2.92
N ALA A 11 -0.35 -10.55 -2.09
CA ALA A 11 -1.50 -11.37 -2.51
C ALA A 11 -2.46 -10.64 -3.47
N VAL A 12 -2.47 -9.32 -3.46
CA VAL A 12 -3.25 -8.49 -4.39
C VAL A 12 -2.32 -7.62 -5.22
N LEU A 13 -2.69 -7.46 -6.50
CA LEU A 13 -2.04 -6.58 -7.47
C LEU A 13 -3.05 -5.53 -7.91
N ILE A 14 -2.73 -4.26 -7.74
CA ILE A 14 -3.66 -3.15 -7.99
C ILE A 14 -3.04 -2.18 -8.99
N GLU A 15 -3.83 -1.78 -9.97
CA GLU A 15 -3.49 -0.72 -10.92
C GLU A 15 -4.29 0.55 -10.59
N ALA A 16 -3.63 1.69 -10.53
CA ALA A 16 -4.30 2.97 -10.26
C ALA A 16 -3.58 4.17 -10.87
N PRO A 17 -4.32 5.21 -11.31
CA PRO A 17 -3.74 6.38 -11.97
C PRO A 17 -3.09 7.39 -11.01
N SER A 18 -3.28 7.24 -9.70
CA SER A 18 -2.67 8.10 -8.68
C SER A 18 -2.49 7.32 -7.36
N TRP A 19 -1.63 7.81 -6.48
CA TRP A 19 -1.39 7.19 -5.18
C TRP A 19 -2.65 7.18 -4.30
N GLN A 20 -3.51 8.21 -4.39
CA GLN A 20 -4.78 8.24 -3.66
C GLN A 20 -5.73 7.15 -4.15
N ALA A 21 -5.82 6.96 -5.47
CA ALA A 21 -6.64 5.90 -6.05
C ALA A 21 -6.07 4.51 -5.70
N MET A 22 -4.74 4.37 -5.66
CA MET A 22 -4.08 3.14 -5.20
C MET A 22 -4.44 2.85 -3.74
N LEU A 23 -4.34 3.86 -2.87
CA LEU A 23 -4.64 3.75 -1.45
C LEU A 23 -6.09 3.29 -1.24
N VAL A 24 -7.05 3.97 -1.85
CA VAL A 24 -8.48 3.62 -1.73
C VAL A 24 -8.75 2.18 -2.17
N LYS A 25 -8.09 1.70 -3.24
CA LYS A 25 -8.23 0.32 -3.72
C LYS A 25 -7.51 -0.70 -2.82
N MET A 26 -6.40 -0.33 -2.18
CA MET A 26 -5.58 -1.20 -1.34
C MET A 26 -6.15 -1.35 0.08
N MET A 27 -6.78 -0.30 0.62
CA MET A 27 -7.29 -0.27 1.99
C MET A 27 -8.27 -1.41 2.35
N PRO A 28 -9.22 -1.83 1.48
CA PRO A 28 -10.09 -2.96 1.79
C PRO A 28 -9.31 -4.25 2.12
N HIS A 29 -8.27 -4.55 1.34
CA HIS A 29 -7.40 -5.71 1.61
C HIS A 29 -6.68 -5.57 2.95
N TYR A 30 -6.18 -4.37 3.26
CA TYR A 30 -5.51 -4.14 4.53
C TYR A 30 -6.45 -4.22 5.73
N LEU A 31 -7.69 -3.76 5.61
CA LEU A 31 -8.68 -3.87 6.69
C LEU A 31 -9.10 -5.32 6.95
N GLU A 32 -9.00 -6.20 5.94
CA GLU A 32 -9.35 -7.63 6.05
C GLU A 32 -8.16 -8.49 6.50
N ALA A 33 -7.00 -8.35 5.83
CA ALA A 33 -5.86 -9.26 5.98
C ALA A 33 -4.70 -8.69 6.80
N HIS A 34 -4.63 -7.37 6.98
CA HIS A 34 -3.53 -6.66 7.64
C HIS A 34 -4.05 -5.60 8.62
N HIS A 35 -5.16 -5.92 9.31
CA HIS A 35 -5.80 -4.99 10.23
C HIS A 35 -4.85 -4.61 11.37
N ASP A 36 -3.96 -5.51 11.77
CA ASP A 36 -2.87 -5.28 12.73
C ASP A 36 -1.90 -4.18 12.29
N VAL A 37 -1.58 -4.13 11.00
CA VAL A 37 -0.71 -3.11 10.40
C VAL A 37 -1.36 -1.73 10.43
N ILE A 38 -2.67 -1.64 10.15
CA ILE A 38 -3.40 -0.37 10.06
C ILE A 38 -3.95 0.11 11.41
N ALA A 39 -4.36 -0.81 12.28
CA ALA A 39 -4.85 -0.49 13.62
C ALA A 39 -3.75 0.03 14.55
N GLY A 40 -2.48 -0.05 14.13
CA GLY A 40 -1.35 0.49 14.88
C GLY A 40 -1.27 -0.10 16.28
N HIS A 41 -1.44 -1.43 16.40
CA HIS A 41 -1.25 -2.12 17.67
C HIS A 41 0.21 -1.95 18.12
N SER A 42 0.40 -0.96 19.01
CA SER A 42 1.44 -0.72 20.00
C SER A 42 2.93 -0.72 19.62
N ASP A 43 3.36 -1.43 18.57
CA ASP A 43 4.78 -1.66 18.27
C ASP A 43 5.29 -0.95 17.00
N HIS A 44 4.41 -0.40 16.17
CA HIS A 44 4.79 0.35 14.98
C HIS A 44 4.50 1.86 15.14
N PRO A 45 5.50 2.74 14.91
CA PRO A 45 5.27 4.18 14.97
C PRO A 45 4.18 4.58 13.97
N LYS A 46 3.20 5.36 14.45
CA LYS A 46 2.14 5.92 13.61
C LYS A 46 2.77 6.59 12.38
N GLY A 47 2.38 6.15 11.18
CA GLY A 47 2.89 6.71 9.91
C GLY A 47 3.90 5.83 9.17
N ALA A 48 4.55 4.85 9.81
CA ALA A 48 5.56 4.00 9.17
C ALA A 48 5.02 3.21 7.97
N TRP A 49 3.75 2.78 8.02
CA TRP A 49 3.12 2.13 6.89
C TRP A 49 2.91 3.08 5.70
N MET A 50 2.50 4.33 5.96
CA MET A 50 2.26 5.31 4.90
C MET A 50 3.58 5.66 4.17
N GLU A 51 4.69 5.76 4.89
CA GLU A 51 6.01 5.96 4.28
C GLU A 51 6.40 4.80 3.35
N ARG A 52 6.23 3.55 3.81
CA ARG A 52 6.48 2.36 2.99
C ARG A 52 5.56 2.31 1.76
N PHE A 53 4.29 2.67 1.94
CA PHE A 53 3.31 2.74 0.87
C PHE A 53 3.72 3.76 -0.20
N MET A 54 4.10 4.97 0.19
CA MET A 54 4.53 6.02 -0.74
C MET A 54 5.79 5.62 -1.51
N ALA A 55 6.78 5.02 -0.85
CA ALA A 55 8.00 4.53 -1.50
C ALA A 55 7.70 3.41 -2.51
N ALA A 56 6.81 2.48 -2.17
CA ALA A 56 6.39 1.42 -3.07
C ALA A 56 5.62 1.97 -4.29
N TYR A 57 4.80 3.00 -4.08
CA TYR A 57 4.07 3.64 -5.17
C TYR A 57 5.01 4.39 -6.12
N GLU A 58 5.98 5.15 -5.59
CA GLU A 58 7.02 5.81 -6.38
C GLU A 58 7.80 4.80 -7.22
N ALA A 59 8.23 3.68 -6.64
CA ALA A 59 8.88 2.61 -7.39
C ALA A 59 8.00 2.03 -8.51
N ALA A 60 6.70 1.87 -8.26
CA ALA A 60 5.73 1.41 -9.25
C ALA A 60 5.48 2.43 -10.37
N GLU A 61 5.50 3.74 -10.06
CA GLU A 61 5.44 4.81 -11.05
C GLU A 61 6.63 4.81 -11.99
N HIS A 62 7.83 4.65 -11.44
CA HIS A 62 9.08 4.63 -12.20
C HIS A 62 9.30 3.33 -12.99
N SER A 63 8.55 2.26 -12.70
CA SER A 63 8.62 0.99 -13.45
C SER A 63 7.76 0.96 -14.72
N VAL A 64 6.99 2.02 -14.98
CA VAL A 64 6.19 2.20 -16.20
C VAL A 64 7.03 2.96 -17.24
N GLU A 65 8.05 2.30 -17.79
CA GLU A 65 8.80 2.75 -18.99
C GLU A 65 8.33 2.01 -20.25
#